data_AF-A0A1M4UDF6-F1
#
_entry.id   AF-A0A1M4UDF6-F1
#
_cell.length_a   1.000
_cell.length_b   1.000
_cell.length_c   1.000
_cell.angle_alpha   90.00
_cell.angle_beta   90.00
_cell.angle_gamma   90.00
#
_symmetry.space_group_name_H-M   'P 1'
#
loop_
_entity.id
_entity.type
_entity.pdbx_description
1 polymer ?
#
loop_
_entity_poly.entity_id
_entity_poly.type
_entity_poly.pdbx_seq_one_letter_code
_entity_poly.pdbx_strand_id
1 'polypeptide(L)'
;MWTLIDFRFGLRRASGFFGRANTLASLIYRYVYTNRRCNALYNLCKKKAIAFKNLGIEDEEVLRSLYEFLASLHCIPISAEDLELYLPGMIREADARKAQKKEKPPKPGKEEFLVLIDEPIDEEAEEFFMNEMDDYNWKAVFNGKFPKDYKIPICFAGRLIAGNRSLGVQTILTRAKEKIIDEWVPME
;
A
#
# COMPACT_ATOMS: atom_id res chain seq x y z
N MET A 1 -12.74 -16.45 -41.72
CA MET A 1 -11.45 -15.72 -41.68
C MET A 1 -11.36 -15.09 -40.31
N TRP A 2 -10.68 -15.75 -39.37
CA TRP A 2 -10.57 -15.31 -37.97
C TRP A 2 -9.14 -14.89 -37.73
N THR A 3 -8.94 -13.60 -37.49
CA THR A 3 -7.63 -13.05 -37.14
C THR A 3 -7.45 -13.21 -35.64
N LEU A 4 -6.55 -14.11 -35.23
CA LEU A 4 -6.04 -14.18 -33.87
C LEU A 4 -5.34 -12.84 -33.55
N ILE A 5 -5.83 -12.12 -32.54
CA ILE A 5 -5.04 -11.06 -31.90
C ILE A 5 -4.23 -11.74 -30.79
N ASP A 6 -2.94 -11.88 -31.06
CA ASP A 6 -1.91 -12.37 -30.16
C ASP A 6 -1.78 -11.41 -28.96
N PHE A 7 -2.38 -11.76 -27.81
CA PHE A 7 -2.16 -11.09 -26.53
C PHE A 7 -0.74 -11.41 -26.03
N ARG A 8 0.26 -10.76 -26.65
CA ARG A 8 1.62 -10.75 -26.11
C ARG A 8 1.63 -9.95 -24.81
N PHE A 9 1.50 -10.66 -23.69
CA PHE A 9 2.10 -10.31 -22.40
C PHE A 9 3.61 -10.07 -22.64
N GLY A 10 3.99 -8.84 -22.98
CA GLY A 10 5.31 -8.64 -23.57
C GLY A 10 5.78 -7.20 -23.62
N LEU A 11 5.65 -6.43 -22.53
CA LEU A 11 6.54 -5.29 -22.28
C LEU A 11 6.73 -5.13 -20.77
N ARG A 12 7.88 -5.63 -20.27
CA ARG A 12 8.42 -5.20 -18.98
C ARG A 12 8.66 -3.69 -19.06
N ARG A 13 7.67 -2.88 -18.68
CA ARG A 13 7.86 -1.43 -18.51
C ARG A 13 8.99 -1.22 -17.51
N ALA A 14 9.95 -0.39 -17.92
CA ALA A 14 11.32 -0.33 -17.40
C ALA A 14 11.40 -0.14 -15.86
N SER A 15 12.49 -0.62 -15.26
CA SER A 15 12.83 -0.45 -13.84
C SER A 15 12.76 1.00 -13.34
N GLY A 16 12.97 1.98 -14.23
CA GLY A 16 12.85 3.41 -13.92
C GLY A 16 11.42 3.86 -13.62
N PHE A 17 10.41 3.18 -14.15
CA PHE A 17 9.00 3.51 -13.95
C PHE A 17 8.49 3.09 -12.57
N PHE A 18 8.85 1.87 -12.16
CA PHE A 18 8.66 1.41 -10.78
C PHE A 18 9.43 2.29 -9.79
N GLY A 19 10.63 2.76 -10.18
CA GLY A 19 11.39 3.74 -9.42
C GLY A 19 10.61 5.06 -9.23
N ARG A 20 10.07 5.62 -10.32
CA ARG A 20 9.30 6.87 -10.27
C ARG A 20 8.03 6.75 -9.42
N ALA A 21 7.25 5.69 -9.63
CA ALA A 21 6.05 5.43 -8.83
C ALA A 21 6.36 5.34 -7.32
N ASN A 22 7.44 4.62 -6.95
CA ASN A 22 7.88 4.54 -5.56
C ASN A 22 8.32 5.90 -5.02
N THR A 23 8.99 6.72 -5.83
CA THR A 23 9.38 8.08 -5.44
C THR A 23 8.17 8.97 -5.17
N LEU A 24 7.17 8.97 -6.05
CA LEU A 24 5.94 9.75 -5.87
C LEU A 24 5.18 9.31 -4.62
N ALA A 25 5.03 7.98 -4.42
CA ALA A 25 4.44 7.43 -3.20
C ALA A 25 5.22 7.87 -1.95
N SER A 26 6.55 7.83 -1.99
CA SER A 26 7.39 8.28 -0.87
C SER A 26 7.30 9.78 -0.60
N LEU A 27 7.13 10.61 -1.63
CA LEU A 27 7.01 12.07 -1.50
C LEU A 27 5.73 12.45 -0.76
N ILE A 28 4.58 11.98 -1.24
CA ILE A 28 3.29 12.29 -0.61
C ILE A 28 3.18 11.67 0.79
N TYR A 29 3.76 10.47 0.99
CA TYR A 29 3.69 9.77 2.27
C TYR A 29 4.44 10.49 3.41
N ARG A 30 5.36 11.41 3.12
CA ARG A 30 6.01 12.24 4.17
C ARG A 30 5.04 13.12 4.92
N TYR A 31 3.91 13.45 4.30
CA TYR A 31 2.90 14.28 4.92
C TYR A 31 1.94 13.46 5.78
N VAL A 32 1.99 12.13 5.76
CA VAL A 32 1.14 11.30 6.64
C VAL A 32 1.49 11.56 8.11
N TYR A 33 0.45 11.72 8.95
CA TYR A 33 0.59 11.86 10.39
C TYR A 33 1.49 10.77 10.96
N THR A 34 2.44 11.14 11.83
CA THR A 34 3.44 10.20 12.35
C THR A 34 2.80 8.97 13.00
N ASN A 35 1.74 9.14 13.79
CA ASN A 35 0.99 8.05 14.44
C ASN A 35 0.10 7.22 13.48
N ARG A 36 -0.01 7.61 12.21
CA ARG A 36 -0.72 6.85 11.16
C ARG A 36 0.24 6.18 10.18
N ARG A 37 1.54 6.36 10.34
CA ARG A 37 2.53 5.75 9.44
C ARG A 37 2.68 4.27 9.78
N CYS A 38 2.51 3.43 8.78
CA CYS A 38 2.90 2.02 8.81
C CYS A 38 3.22 1.50 7.40
N ASN A 39 3.96 0.41 7.28
CA ASN A 39 4.28 -0.17 5.97
C ASN A 39 3.04 -0.62 5.20
N ALA A 40 1.96 -1.00 5.89
CA ALA A 40 0.72 -1.39 5.24
C ALA A 40 0.13 -0.23 4.43
N LEU A 41 -0.04 0.94 5.05
CA LEU A 41 -0.52 2.15 4.38
C LEU A 41 0.46 2.61 3.28
N TYR A 42 1.76 2.61 3.57
CA TYR A 42 2.77 2.95 2.56
C TYR A 42 2.75 2.02 1.34
N ASN A 43 2.58 0.71 1.56
CA ASN A 43 2.49 -0.27 0.48
C ASN A 43 1.21 -0.10 -0.35
N LEU A 44 0.10 0.32 0.26
CA LEU A 44 -1.12 0.67 -0.48
C LEU A 44 -0.88 1.91 -1.37
N CYS A 45 -0.28 2.97 -0.83
CA CYS A 45 0.11 4.15 -1.61
C CYS A 45 1.03 3.78 -2.78
N LYS A 46 2.05 2.94 -2.55
CA LYS A 46 2.95 2.46 -3.61
C LYS A 46 2.23 1.68 -4.70
N LYS A 47 1.33 0.76 -4.33
CA LYS A 47 0.54 -0.01 -5.31
C LYS A 47 -0.31 0.90 -6.18
N LYS A 48 -0.97 1.90 -5.58
CA LYS A 48 -1.74 2.93 -6.31
C LYS A 48 -0.85 3.74 -7.25
N ALA A 49 0.30 4.22 -6.79
CA ALA A 49 1.23 4.96 -7.62
C ALA A 49 1.72 4.15 -8.84
N ILE A 50 2.03 2.86 -8.63
CA ILE A 50 2.44 1.96 -9.72
C ILE A 50 1.30 1.76 -10.72
N ALA A 51 0.07 1.55 -10.23
CA ALA A 51 -1.11 1.40 -11.08
C ALA A 51 -1.36 2.65 -11.93
N PHE A 52 -1.37 3.84 -11.31
CA PHE A 52 -1.57 5.10 -12.04
C PHE A 52 -0.47 5.37 -13.05
N LYS A 53 0.79 5.18 -12.67
CA LYS A 53 1.87 5.29 -13.64
C LYS A 53 1.64 4.32 -14.79
N ASN A 54 1.30 3.05 -14.53
CA ASN A 54 1.02 2.04 -15.58
C ASN A 54 -0.09 2.47 -16.56
N LEU A 55 -1.02 3.32 -16.14
CA LEU A 55 -2.05 3.91 -17.00
C LEU A 55 -1.55 5.11 -17.82
N GLY A 56 -0.31 5.53 -17.65
CA GLY A 56 0.27 6.69 -18.33
C GLY A 56 -0.09 8.03 -17.67
N ILE A 57 -0.61 8.01 -16.44
CA ILE A 57 -1.01 9.22 -15.72
C ILE A 57 0.23 10.06 -15.38
N GLU A 58 0.11 11.37 -15.56
CA GLU A 58 1.16 12.34 -15.27
C GLU A 58 1.44 12.45 -13.76
N ASP A 59 2.67 12.80 -13.41
CA ASP A 59 3.14 12.69 -12.03
C ASP A 59 2.38 13.59 -11.04
N GLU A 60 1.98 14.79 -11.46
CA GLU A 60 1.15 15.68 -10.64
C GLU A 60 -0.21 15.04 -10.33
N GLU A 61 -0.83 14.44 -11.34
CA GLU A 61 -2.12 13.78 -11.21
C GLU A 61 -2.04 12.52 -10.34
N VAL A 62 -0.91 11.79 -10.43
CA VAL A 62 -0.62 10.70 -9.49
C VAL A 62 -0.52 11.22 -8.05
N LEU A 63 0.15 12.35 -7.82
CA LEU A 63 0.29 12.93 -6.47
C LEU A 63 -1.06 13.41 -5.92
N ARG A 64 -1.90 14.06 -6.75
CA ARG A 64 -3.28 14.43 -6.39
C ARG A 64 -4.13 13.21 -6.03
N SER A 65 -4.11 12.18 -6.87
CA SER A 65 -4.87 10.95 -6.61
C SER A 65 -4.41 10.22 -5.33
N LEU A 66 -3.10 10.25 -5.03
CA LEU A 66 -2.57 9.68 -3.79
C LEU A 66 -2.93 10.54 -2.57
N TYR A 67 -2.95 11.86 -2.72
CA TYR A 67 -3.43 12.78 -1.69
C TYR A 67 -4.89 12.48 -1.34
N GLU A 68 -5.78 12.43 -2.32
CA GLU A 68 -7.21 12.15 -2.11
C GLU A 68 -7.42 10.83 -1.39
N PHE A 69 -6.67 9.80 -1.79
CA PHE A 69 -6.68 8.52 -1.09
C PHE A 69 -6.30 8.66 0.39
N LEU A 70 -5.20 9.35 0.72
CA LEU A 70 -4.75 9.55 2.09
C LEU A 70 -5.70 10.46 2.89
N ALA A 71 -6.26 11.48 2.26
CA ALA A 71 -7.24 12.40 2.85
C ALA A 71 -8.55 11.68 3.17
N SER A 72 -9.03 10.78 2.28
CA SER A 72 -10.22 9.96 2.51
C SER A 72 -10.09 9.00 3.71
N LEU A 73 -8.86 8.72 4.13
CA LEU A 73 -8.52 7.92 5.31
C LEU A 73 -8.17 8.78 6.53
N HIS A 74 -8.31 10.11 6.44
CA HIS A 74 -7.91 11.06 7.48
C HIS A 74 -6.45 10.89 7.94
N CYS A 75 -5.57 10.53 7.02
CA CYS A 75 -4.17 10.20 7.33
C CYS A 75 -3.19 11.35 7.05
N ILE A 76 -3.64 12.46 6.44
CA ILE A 76 -2.79 13.57 6.00
C ILE A 76 -3.31 14.91 6.57
N PRO A 77 -2.44 15.79 7.12
CA PRO A 77 -2.83 17.07 7.72
C PRO A 77 -2.90 18.23 6.74
N ILE A 78 -2.31 18.11 5.55
CA ILE A 78 -2.24 19.21 4.59
C ILE A 78 -3.56 19.35 3.83
N SER A 79 -3.94 20.60 3.54
CA SER A 79 -5.10 20.90 2.70
C SER A 79 -4.82 20.59 1.22
N ALA A 80 -5.86 20.62 0.38
CA ALA A 80 -5.70 20.47 -1.06
C ALA A 80 -4.95 21.69 -1.64
N GLU A 81 -5.19 22.87 -1.07
CA GLU A 81 -4.50 24.11 -1.42
C GLU A 81 -3.00 24.02 -1.10
N ASP A 82 -2.64 23.50 0.08
CA ASP A 82 -1.24 23.27 0.45
C ASP A 82 -0.57 22.26 -0.47
N LEU A 83 -1.29 21.21 -0.89
CA LEU A 83 -0.77 20.24 -1.86
C LEU A 83 -0.36 20.92 -3.16
N GLU A 84 -1.23 21.76 -3.74
CA GLU A 84 -0.93 22.45 -5.00
C GLU A 84 0.31 23.35 -4.88
N LEU A 85 0.52 23.98 -3.72
CA LEU A 85 1.74 24.75 -3.44
C LEU A 85 2.99 23.86 -3.41
N TYR A 86 2.88 22.62 -2.93
CA TYR A 86 4.00 21.69 -2.83
C TYR A 86 4.27 20.87 -4.08
N LEU A 87 3.29 20.68 -4.96
CA LEU A 87 3.41 19.85 -6.17
C LEU A 87 4.66 20.19 -7.02
N PRO A 88 4.93 21.46 -7.40
CA PRO A 88 6.13 21.79 -8.17
C PRO A 88 7.44 21.44 -7.45
N GLY A 89 7.46 21.52 -6.12
CA GLY A 89 8.59 21.08 -5.30
C GLY A 89 8.78 19.56 -5.32
N MET A 90 7.69 18.82 -5.17
CA MET A 90 7.70 17.35 -5.20
C MET A 90 8.15 16.82 -6.56
N ILE A 91 7.69 17.40 -7.67
CA ILE A 91 8.12 17.01 -9.02
C ILE A 91 9.62 17.24 -9.23
N ARG A 92 10.13 18.43 -8.86
CA ARG A 92 11.57 18.73 -8.93
C ARG A 92 12.40 17.75 -8.10
N GLU A 93 11.95 17.41 -6.89
CA GLU A 93 12.66 16.43 -6.06
C GLU A 93 12.60 15.02 -6.67
N ALA A 94 11.45 14.63 -7.23
CA ALA A 94 11.31 13.35 -7.90
C ALA A 94 12.28 13.24 -9.09
N ASP A 95 12.48 14.32 -9.84
CA ASP A 95 13.41 14.39 -10.96
C ASP A 95 14.86 14.29 -10.50
N ALA A 96 15.22 14.96 -9.42
CA ALA A 96 16.54 14.86 -8.81
C ALA A 96 16.85 13.44 -8.31
N ARG A 97 15.87 12.73 -7.74
CA ARG A 97 16.03 11.34 -7.28
C ARG A 97 16.25 10.35 -8.41
N LYS A 98 15.72 10.62 -9.61
CA LYS A 98 16.00 9.80 -10.81
C LYS A 98 17.50 9.79 -11.15
N ALA A 99 18.23 10.85 -10.82
CA ALA A 99 19.66 10.99 -11.08
C ALA A 99 20.56 10.27 -10.05
N GLN A 100 20.03 9.90 -8.88
CA GLN A 100 20.81 9.27 -7.80
C GLN A 100 20.40 7.81 -7.61
N LYS A 101 21.08 6.87 -8.30
CA LYS A 101 20.99 5.45 -7.95
C LYS A 101 21.69 5.23 -6.60
N LYS A 102 20.93 5.20 -5.50
CA LYS A 102 21.43 4.72 -4.21
C LYS A 102 21.54 3.20 -4.25
N GLU A 103 22.69 2.66 -3.84
CA GLU A 103 22.83 1.26 -3.50
C GLU A 103 21.87 0.93 -2.36
N LYS A 104 21.06 -0.11 -2.53
CA LYS A 104 20.15 -0.55 -1.46
C LYS A 104 20.98 -1.30 -0.42
N PRO A 105 20.84 -0.97 0.88
CA PRO A 105 21.42 -1.80 1.91
C PRO A 105 20.88 -3.23 1.78
N PRO A 106 21.67 -4.25 2.13
CA PRO A 106 21.22 -5.63 2.12
C PRO A 106 19.98 -5.77 3.01
N LYS A 107 18.96 -6.45 2.50
CA LYS A 107 17.76 -6.74 3.29
C LYS A 107 18.15 -7.62 4.48
N PRO A 108 17.75 -7.27 5.71
CA PRO A 108 17.98 -8.14 6.87
C PRO A 108 17.35 -9.52 6.65
N GLY A 109 17.91 -10.53 7.31
CA GLY A 109 17.53 -11.94 7.21
C GLY A 109 16.02 -12.15 7.44
N LYS A 110 15.43 -13.03 6.63
CA LYS A 110 13.99 -13.32 6.59
C LYS A 110 13.59 -14.29 7.70
N GLU A 111 13.54 -13.87 8.95
CA GLU A 111 12.66 -14.55 9.90
C GLU A 111 11.24 -14.04 9.64
N GLU A 112 10.36 -14.93 9.16
CA GLU A 112 8.96 -14.63 8.92
C GLU A 112 8.14 -15.09 10.13
N PHE A 113 7.59 -14.14 10.89
CA PHE A 113 6.79 -14.45 12.06
C PHE A 113 5.32 -14.59 11.68
N LEU A 114 4.64 -15.58 12.27
CA LEU A 114 3.20 -15.71 12.15
C LEU A 114 2.53 -15.21 13.43
N VAL A 115 1.64 -14.24 13.27
CA VAL A 115 0.82 -13.69 14.34
C VAL A 115 -0.57 -14.31 14.26
N LEU A 116 -1.02 -14.92 15.35
CA LEU A 116 -2.37 -15.46 15.49
C LEU A 116 -3.21 -14.46 16.26
N ILE A 117 -4.33 -14.04 15.67
CA ILE A 117 -5.28 -13.12 16.30
C ILE A 117 -6.51 -13.92 16.68
N ASP A 118 -6.68 -14.14 17.98
CA ASP A 118 -7.78 -14.94 18.54
C ASP A 118 -8.88 -14.07 19.18
N GLU A 119 -8.62 -12.78 19.38
CA GLU A 119 -9.56 -11.80 19.95
C GLU A 119 -9.49 -10.46 19.17
N PRO A 120 -10.54 -9.62 19.24
CA PRO A 120 -10.51 -8.28 18.65
C PRO A 120 -9.30 -7.47 19.11
N ILE A 121 -8.67 -6.76 18.17
CA ILE A 121 -7.52 -5.90 18.44
C ILE A 121 -8.02 -4.64 19.16
N ASP A 122 -7.42 -4.36 20.32
CA ASP A 122 -7.62 -3.11 21.04
C ASP A 122 -6.68 -2.00 20.54
N GLU A 123 -6.84 -0.80 21.08
CA GLU A 123 -6.08 0.39 20.64
C GLU A 123 -4.57 0.24 20.93
N GLU A 124 -4.21 -0.38 22.05
CA GLU A 124 -2.81 -0.60 22.45
C GLU A 124 -2.12 -1.59 21.50
N ALA A 125 -2.78 -2.71 21.17
CA ALA A 125 -2.25 -3.66 20.21
C ALA A 125 -2.19 -3.09 18.80
N GLU A 126 -3.18 -2.27 18.38
CA GLU A 126 -3.10 -1.58 17.09
C GLU A 126 -1.87 -0.67 17.01
N GLU A 127 -1.62 0.13 18.06
CA GLU A 127 -0.45 0.99 18.14
C GLU A 127 0.86 0.20 18.09
N PHE A 128 0.93 -0.92 18.81
CA PHE A 128 2.07 -1.83 18.77
C PHE A 128 2.32 -2.39 17.35
N PHE A 129 1.27 -2.86 16.65
CA PHE A 129 1.42 -3.39 15.29
C PHE A 129 1.80 -2.33 14.26
N MET A 130 1.38 -1.08 14.48
CA MET A 130 1.70 0.05 13.63
C MET A 130 3.15 0.52 13.78
N ASN A 131 3.64 0.59 15.02
CA ASN A 131 4.91 1.24 15.34
C ASN A 131 6.08 0.26 15.50
N GLU A 132 5.87 -0.86 16.18
CA GLU A 132 6.96 -1.74 16.62
C GLU A 132 7.13 -2.95 15.71
N MET A 133 6.02 -3.46 15.16
CA MET A 133 6.05 -4.64 14.30
C MET A 133 6.39 -4.31 12.84
N ASP A 134 6.61 -3.04 12.50
CA ASP A 134 6.77 -2.62 11.11
C ASP A 134 8.11 -3.08 10.50
N ASP A 135 9.15 -3.16 11.33
CA ASP A 135 10.51 -3.59 10.97
C ASP A 135 10.66 -5.11 10.81
N TYR A 136 9.66 -5.88 11.27
CA TYR A 136 9.66 -7.34 11.19
C TYR A 136 8.89 -7.83 9.96
N ASN A 137 9.39 -8.91 9.35
CA ASN A 137 8.65 -9.62 8.31
C ASN A 137 7.64 -10.56 8.99
N TRP A 138 6.35 -10.21 8.97
CA TRP A 138 5.31 -11.04 9.60
C TRP A 138 4.01 -11.12 8.81
N LYS A 139 3.25 -12.19 9.09
CA LYS A 139 1.91 -12.48 8.56
C LYS A 139 0.92 -12.65 9.68
N ALA A 140 -0.36 -12.37 9.41
CA ALA A 140 -1.44 -12.59 10.38
C ALA A 140 -2.50 -13.57 9.87
N VAL A 141 -3.05 -14.35 10.80
CA VAL A 141 -4.26 -15.17 10.64
C VAL A 141 -5.23 -14.84 11.76
N PHE A 142 -6.49 -14.57 11.41
CA PHE A 142 -7.57 -14.31 12.37
C PHE A 142 -8.32 -15.61 12.64
N ASN A 143 -7.98 -16.25 13.77
CA ASN A 143 -8.39 -17.62 14.11
C ASN A 143 -9.40 -17.68 15.29
N GLY A 144 -9.80 -16.52 15.81
CA GLY A 144 -10.80 -16.36 16.86
C GLY A 144 -12.25 -16.23 16.41
N LYS A 145 -13.13 -16.02 17.39
CA LYS A 145 -14.52 -15.61 17.18
C LYS A 145 -14.61 -14.09 17.21
N PHE A 146 -14.93 -13.49 16.07
CA PHE A 146 -15.04 -12.05 15.93
C PHE A 146 -16.50 -11.61 15.75
N PRO A 147 -16.86 -10.39 16.17
CA PRO A 147 -18.14 -9.77 15.83
C PRO A 147 -18.35 -9.75 14.30
N LYS A 148 -19.61 -9.86 13.86
CA LYS A 148 -19.96 -9.89 12.42
C LYS A 148 -19.60 -8.59 11.68
N ASP A 149 -19.55 -7.49 12.40
CA ASP A 149 -19.25 -6.13 11.95
C ASP A 149 -17.81 -5.71 12.25
N TYR A 150 -16.98 -6.61 12.77
CA TYR A 150 -15.60 -6.30 13.10
C TYR A 150 -14.78 -5.95 11.86
N LYS A 151 -14.19 -4.75 11.88
CA LYS A 151 -13.34 -4.24 10.81
C LYS A 151 -11.89 -4.55 11.15
N ILE A 152 -11.21 -5.28 10.25
CA ILE A 152 -9.79 -5.56 10.40
C ILE A 152 -9.00 -4.24 10.35
N PRO A 153 -8.18 -3.92 11.37
CA PRO A 153 -7.36 -2.72 11.38
C PRO A 153 -6.41 -2.67 10.18
N ILE A 154 -6.11 -1.45 9.72
CA ILE A 154 -5.32 -1.22 8.51
C ILE A 154 -3.87 -1.70 8.62
N CYS A 155 -3.33 -1.80 9.85
CA CYS A 155 -1.99 -2.33 10.13
C CYS A 155 -1.80 -3.77 9.62
N PHE A 156 -2.88 -4.55 9.48
CA PHE A 156 -2.86 -5.90 8.93
C PHE A 156 -3.00 -5.94 7.40
N ALA A 157 -3.25 -4.81 6.73
CA ALA A 157 -3.45 -4.78 5.28
C ALA A 157 -2.20 -5.25 4.53
N GLY A 158 -2.35 -6.30 3.72
CA GLY A 158 -1.22 -6.95 3.02
C GLY A 158 -0.39 -7.90 3.87
N ARG A 159 -0.65 -8.01 5.18
CA ARG A 159 -0.05 -8.99 6.10
C ARG A 159 -0.96 -10.20 6.37
N LEU A 160 -2.26 -10.07 6.07
CA LEU A 160 -3.25 -11.17 6.17
C LEU A 160 -3.01 -12.30 5.15
N ILE A 161 -3.03 -13.54 5.62
CA ILE A 161 -3.10 -14.76 4.79
C ILE A 161 -4.41 -15.52 5.06
N ALA A 162 -4.92 -16.25 4.07
CA ALA A 162 -6.21 -16.94 4.16
C ALA A 162 -6.23 -18.08 5.20
N GLY A 163 -5.06 -18.54 5.63
CA GLY A 163 -4.88 -19.56 6.65
C GLY A 163 -3.48 -20.16 6.59
N ASN A 164 -3.17 -21.06 7.51
CA ASN A 164 -1.95 -21.84 7.52
C ASN A 164 -2.27 -23.32 7.79
N ARG A 165 -2.13 -24.16 6.74
CA ARG A 165 -2.48 -25.59 6.79
C ARG A 165 -1.63 -26.38 7.78
N SER A 166 -0.38 -26.00 8.03
CA SER A 166 0.48 -26.72 8.98
C SER A 166 0.10 -26.47 10.43
N LEU A 167 -0.65 -25.40 10.71
CA LEU A 167 -1.09 -25.01 12.04
C LEU A 167 -2.60 -25.15 12.25
N GLY A 168 -3.35 -25.59 11.22
CA GLY A 168 -4.79 -25.78 11.31
C GLY A 168 -5.62 -24.49 11.46
N VAL A 169 -5.01 -23.32 11.20
CA VAL A 169 -5.64 -22.00 11.40
C VAL A 169 -6.17 -21.42 10.08
N GLN A 170 -7.31 -20.73 10.13
CA GLN A 170 -7.95 -20.11 8.96
C GLN A 170 -8.43 -18.70 9.29
N THR A 171 -8.31 -17.78 8.33
CA THR A 171 -8.91 -16.45 8.46
C THR A 171 -10.40 -16.54 8.15
N ILE A 172 -11.23 -16.37 9.18
CA ILE A 172 -12.71 -16.43 9.07
C ILE A 172 -13.29 -15.07 8.64
N LEU A 173 -12.52 -14.00 8.83
CA LEU A 173 -12.90 -12.64 8.47
C LEU A 173 -12.53 -12.32 7.02
N THR A 174 -13.54 -11.98 6.23
CA THR A 174 -13.30 -11.38 4.92
C THR A 174 -12.70 -9.99 5.11
N ARG A 175 -11.62 -9.66 4.36
CA ARG A 175 -11.19 -8.26 4.21
C ARG A 175 -12.40 -7.42 3.84
N ALA A 176 -12.51 -6.20 4.39
CA ALA A 176 -13.55 -5.27 3.95
C ALA A 176 -13.52 -5.19 2.41
N LYS A 177 -14.55 -5.73 1.77
CA LYS A 177 -14.76 -5.59 0.31
C LYS A 177 -15.34 -4.22 -0.04
N GLU A 178 -15.54 -3.34 0.94
CA GLU A 178 -16.17 -2.04 0.78
C GLU A 178 -15.14 -0.94 1.09
N LYS A 179 -14.89 -0.09 0.08
CA LYS A 179 -13.88 1.00 -0.05
C LYS A 179 -12.48 0.68 -0.59
N ILE A 180 -12.27 -0.49 -1.15
CA ILE A 180 -11.49 -0.58 -2.40
C ILE A 180 -12.47 -1.10 -3.43
N ILE A 181 -13.35 -0.22 -3.87
CA ILE A 181 -14.06 -0.46 -5.12
C ILE A 181 -12.97 -0.42 -6.17
N ASP A 182 -12.71 -1.60 -6.73
CA ASP A 182 -11.87 -1.87 -7.89
C ASP A 182 -12.61 -1.33 -9.14
N GLU A 183 -13.07 -0.08 -9.08
CA GLU A 183 -13.84 0.60 -10.14
C GLU A 183 -12.87 1.12 -11.22
N TRP A 184 -12.01 0.26 -11.75
CA TRP A 184 -11.26 0.56 -12.98
C TRP A 184 -11.04 -0.67 -13.86
N VAL A 185 -11.96 -1.64 -13.84
CA VAL A 185 -12.05 -2.63 -14.92
C VAL A 185 -13.51 -2.72 -15.36
N PRO A 186 -13.89 -2.16 -16.53
CA PRO A 186 -15.12 -2.60 -17.18
C PRO A 186 -14.97 -4.10 -17.48
N MET A 187 -15.92 -4.90 -17.00
CA MET A 187 -16.02 -6.31 -17.39
C MET A 187 -16.71 -6.37 -18.75
N GLU A 188 -15.99 -6.84 -19.76
CA GLU A 188 -16.58 -7.63 -20.85
C GLU A 188 -16.61 -9.10 -20.43
#